data_AF-A0A3B0ZZL8-F1
#
_entry.id   AF-A0A3B0ZZL8-F1
#
_cell.length_a   1.000
_cell.length_b   1.000
_cell.length_c   1.000
_cell.angle_alpha   90.00
_cell.angle_beta   90.00
_cell.angle_gamma   90.00
#
_symmetry.space_group_name_H-M   'P 1'
#
loop_
_entity.id
_entity.type
_entity.pdbx_description
1 polymer ?
#
loop_
_entity_poly.entity_id
_entity_poly.type
_entity_poly.pdbx_seq_one_letter_code
_entity_poly.pdbx_strand_id
1 'polypeptide(L)' 'MIAKNSPVVGNWYVNRTGQLIKVKLLEMLQGVPVKAMIEYLDGTTKIIDMNAWSCLELNRHISRGGTVRFNQ' A
#
# COMPACT_ATOMS: atom_id res chain seq x y z
N MET A 1 -3.32 18.36 -3.58
CA MET A 1 -3.55 17.21 -4.48
C MET A 1 -3.90 16.01 -3.63
N ILE A 2 -5.12 15.46 -3.76
CA ILE A 2 -5.49 14.21 -3.10
C ILE A 2 -4.76 13.09 -3.86
N ALA A 3 -3.77 12.46 -3.23
CA ALA A 3 -3.04 11.35 -3.83
C ALA A 3 -4.05 10.29 -4.27
N LYS A 4 -3.99 9.88 -5.54
CA LYS A 4 -5.01 9.06 -6.22
C LYS A 4 -5.29 7.72 -5.51
N ASN A 5 -4.47 7.31 -4.55
CA ASN A 5 -4.69 6.15 -3.69
C ASN A 5 -4.17 6.45 -2.28
N SER A 6 -5.01 6.93 -1.35
CA SER A 6 -4.60 7.00 0.06
C SER A 6 -4.28 5.58 0.55
N PRO A 7 -3.15 5.36 1.26
CA PRO A 7 -2.86 4.06 1.82
C PRO A 7 -3.91 3.70 2.89
N VAL A 8 -4.25 2.42 2.96
CA VAL A 8 -5.20 1.86 3.93
C VAL A 8 -4.55 0.65 4.57
N VAL A 9 -4.42 0.65 5.89
CA VAL A 9 -3.83 -0.46 6.65
C VAL A 9 -4.60 -1.75 6.37
N GLY A 10 -3.88 -2.85 6.15
CA GLY A 10 -4.43 -4.16 5.84
C GLY A 10 -4.68 -4.39 4.35
N ASN A 11 -4.76 -3.34 3.52
CA ASN A 11 -4.97 -3.49 2.09
C ASN A 11 -3.68 -3.87 1.36
N TRP A 12 -3.88 -4.62 0.28
CA TRP A 12 -2.85 -4.96 -0.70
C TRP A 12 -2.95 -4.07 -1.93
N TYR A 13 -1.80 -3.70 -2.46
CA TYR A 13 -1.64 -2.88 -3.66
C TYR A 13 -0.63 -3.55 -4.59
N VAL A 14 -0.73 -3.22 -5.87
CA VAL A 14 0.24 -3.63 -6.89
C VAL A 14 0.84 -2.37 -7.50
N ASN A 15 2.17 -2.24 -7.44
CA ASN A 15 2.89 -1.13 -8.08
C ASN A 15 3.07 -1.40 -9.58
N ARG A 16 3.65 -0.43 -10.32
CA ARG A 16 3.89 -0.55 -11.75
C ARG A 16 4.72 -1.79 -12.15
N THR A 17 5.64 -2.23 -11.30
CA THR A 17 6.51 -3.39 -11.58
C THR A 17 5.82 -4.73 -11.27
N GLY A 18 4.56 -4.73 -10.82
CA GLY A 18 3.81 -5.94 -10.50
C GLY A 18 4.05 -6.47 -9.09
N GLN A 19 4.81 -5.75 -8.26
CA GLN A 19 5.08 -6.16 -6.88
C GLN A 19 3.86 -5.93 -5.99
N LEU A 20 3.52 -6.95 -5.22
CA LEU A 20 2.49 -6.91 -4.18
C LEU A 20 3.03 -6.23 -2.92
N ILE A 21 2.27 -5.26 -2.43
CA ILE A 21 2.62 -4.40 -1.31
C ILE A 21 1.45 -4.39 -0.34
N LYS A 22 1.66 -4.81 0.90
CA LYS A 22 0.70 -4.70 2.00
C LYS A 22 1.00 -3.46 2.83
N VAL A 23 -0.01 -2.67 3.18
CA VAL A 23 0.16 -1.60 4.17
C VAL A 23 -0.01 -2.20 5.58
N LYS A 24 1.02 -2.10 6.40
CA LYS A 24 1.03 -2.64 7.78
C LYS A 24 0.70 -1.56 8.82
N LEU A 25 1.15 -0.33 8.58
CA LEU A 25 0.97 0.77 9.52
C LEU A 25 0.93 2.12 8.80
N LEU A 26 0.21 3.09 9.37
CA LEU A 26 0.22 4.49 8.96
C LEU A 26 0.62 5.38 10.12
N GLU A 27 1.60 6.23 9.88
CA GLU A 27 1.94 7.35 10.75
C GLU A 27 1.07 8.53 10.37
N MET A 28 0.35 9.09 11.34
CA MET A 28 -0.56 10.20 11.16
C MET A 28 -0.01 11.45 11.88
N LEU A 29 -0.04 12.59 11.20
CA LEU A 29 0.23 13.90 11.78
C LEU A 29 -1.00 14.78 11.58
N GLN A 30 -1.62 15.24 12.67
CA GLN A 30 -2.84 16.07 12.62
C GLN A 30 -3.97 15.45 11.78
N GLY A 31 -4.11 14.12 11.83
CA GLY A 31 -5.13 13.38 11.08
C GLY A 31 -4.79 13.14 9.60
N VAL A 32 -3.60 13.55 9.14
CA VAL A 32 -3.12 13.33 7.77
C VAL A 32 -2.03 12.25 7.77
N PRO A 33 -2.10 11.23 6.89
CA PRO A 33 -1.03 10.25 6.77
C PRO A 33 0.25 10.93 6.27
N VAL A 34 1.36 10.68 6.94
CA VAL A 34 2.69 11.21 6.59
C VAL A 34 3.69 10.13 6.19
N LYS A 35 3.57 8.94 6.78
CA LYS A 35 4.36 7.76 6.39
C LYS A 35 3.51 6.49 6.41
N ALA A 36 3.92 5.52 5.60
CA ALA A 36 3.36 4.17 5.59
C ALA A 36 4.47 3.15 5.81
N MET A 37 4.23 2.18 6.69
CA MET A 37 5.00 0.94 6.69
C MET A 37 4.35 -0.02 5.71
N ILE A 38 5.15 -0.45 4.73
CA ILE A 38 4.76 -1.43 3.74
C ILE A 38 5.51 -2.74 3.93
N GLU A 39 4.89 -3.84 3.53
CA GLU A 39 5.45 -5.19 3.51
C GLU A 39 5.31 -5.78 2.11
N TYR A 40 6.41 -6.33 1.59
CA TYR A 40 6.44 -7.07 0.33
C TYR A 40 6.17 -8.56 0.57
N LEU A 41 5.97 -9.34 -0.49
CA LEU A 41 5.68 -10.79 -0.40
C LEU A 41 6.78 -11.62 0.26
N ASP A 42 8.02 -11.18 0.15
CA ASP A 42 9.18 -11.83 0.79
C ASP A 42 9.26 -11.52 2.30
N GLY A 43 8.31 -10.74 2.84
CA GLY A 43 8.28 -10.30 4.23
C GLY A 43 9.16 -9.07 4.50
N THR A 44 9.88 -8.54 3.50
CA THR A 44 10.66 -7.32 3.66
C THR A 44 9.73 -6.16 3.97
N THR A 45 10.07 -5.37 5.00
CA THR A 45 9.32 -4.18 5.36
C THR A 45 10.10 -2.90 5.03
N LYS A 46 9.37 -1.85 4.64
CA LYS A 46 9.95 -0.51 4.42
C LYS A 46 9.01 0.55 4.96
N ILE A 47 9.58 1.61 5.52
CA ILE A 47 8.85 2.83 5.85
C ILE A 47 9.07 3.81 4.70
N ILE A 48 7.99 4.33 4.12
CA ILE A 48 8.02 5.30 3.03
C ILE A 48 7.15 6.50 3.39
N ASP A 49 7.57 7.70 3.00
CA ASP A 49 6.74 8.89 3.13
C ASP A 49 5.63 8.93 2.05
N MET A 50 4.72 9.90 2.17
CA MET A 50 3.62 10.03 1.20
C MET A 50 4.07 10.45 -0.19
N ASN A 51 5.24 11.08 -0.34
CA ASN A 51 5.78 11.43 -1.65
C ASN A 51 6.24 10.15 -2.37
N ALA A 52 7.04 9.32 -1.71
CA ALA A 52 7.47 8.01 -2.20
C ALA A 52 6.27 7.10 -2.48
N TRP A 53 5.25 7.10 -1.61
CA TRP A 53 4.00 6.38 -1.84
C TRP A 53 3.31 6.81 -3.15
N SER A 54 3.23 8.11 -3.41
CA SER A 54 2.61 8.64 -4.63
C SER A 54 3.35 8.20 -5.91
N CYS A 55 4.67 7.98 -5.82
CA CYS A 55 5.51 7.51 -6.92
C CYS A 55 5.39 6.01 -7.22
N LEU A 56 4.69 5.23 -6.39
CA LEU A 56 4.51 3.79 -6.63
C LEU A 56 3.59 3.47 -7.81
N GLU A 57 2.88 4.47 -8.36
CA GLU A 57 1.98 4.32 -9.52
C GLU A 57 1.02 3.13 -9.35
N LEU A 58 0.32 3.10 -8.20
CA LEU A 58 -0.49 1.96 -7.79
C LEU A 58 -1.75 1.80 -8.67
N ASN A 59 -1.94 0.61 -9.23
CA ASN A 59 -3.14 0.26 -10.00
C ASN A 59 -4.26 -0.23 -9.05
N ARG A 60 -5.44 0.41 -9.09
CA ARG A 60 -6.60 0.09 -8.22
C ARG A 60 -7.47 -1.07 -8.75
N HIS A 61 -6.94 -1.94 -9.61
CA HIS A 61 -7.74 -2.97 -10.29
C HIS A 61 -8.15 -4.17 -9.41
N ILE A 62 -7.84 -4.18 -8.11
CA ILE A 62 -8.25 -5.26 -7.18
C ILE A 62 -9.44 -4.83 -6.28
N SER A 63 -10.14 -3.74 -6.62
CA SER A 63 -11.28 -3.23 -5.83
C SER A 63 -12.62 -3.98 -6.03
N ARG A 64 -12.63 -5.17 -6.64
CA ARG A 64 -13.77 -6.10 -6.58
C ARG A 64 -13.35 -7.42 -5.96
N GLY A 65 -13.45 -7.49 -4.63
CA GLY A 65 -13.86 -8.69 -3.89
C GLY A 65 -13.25 -10.05 -4.27
N GLY A 66 -12.00 -10.10 -4.73
CA GLY A 66 -11.27 -11.36 -4.84
C GLY A 66 -10.65 -11.65 -3.48
N THR A 67 -11.27 -12.50 -2.67
CA THR A 67 -10.52 -13.15 -1.59
C THR A 67 -9.35 -13.88 -2.25
N VAL A 68 -8.14 -13.35 -2.12
CA VAL A 68 -6.93 -14.08 -2.48
C VAL A 68 -6.79 -15.18 -1.42
N ARG A 69 -7.42 -16.34 -1.70
CA ARG A 69 -7.25 -17.55 -0.90
C ARG A 69 -5.90 -18.14 -1.29
N PHE A 70 -4.94 -18.09 -0.37
CA PHE A 70 -3.78 -18.95 -0.43
C PHE A 70 -4.26 -20.35 -0.05
N ASN A 71 -4.33 -21.27 -1.01
CA ASN A 71 -4.56 -22.68 -0.70
C ASN A 71 -3.35 -23.18 0.11
N GLN A 72 -3.63 -23.71 1.30
CA GLN A 72 -2.71 -24.55 2.07
C GLN A 72 -2.66 -25.96 1.48
#